data_AF-A0A164F258-F1
#
_entry.id   AF-A0A164F258-F1
#
_cell.length_a   1.000
_cell.length_b   1.000
_cell.length_c   1.000
_cell.angle_alpha   90.00
_cell.angle_beta   90.00
_cell.angle_gamma   90.00
#
_symmetry.space_group_name_H-M   'P 1'
#
loop_
_entity.id
_entity.type
_entity.pdbx_description
1 polymer ?
#
loop_
_entity_poly.entity_id
_entity_poly.type
_entity_poly.pdbx_seq_one_letter_code
_entity_poly.pdbx_strand_id
1 'polypeptide(L)'
;HGTLLPENLHLMAAANPYRHLHEADKEAAVGLAFRFDQSTPSESSGTRSDARDLVYRVNELPVAFYDHIYDFGRLCDEAENTYIEEICQHGLPRSNFASNCVKWFVSLVQKSHRIARALSVDPESAVSLRDV
;
A
#
# COMPACT_ATOMS: atom_id res chain seq x y z
N HIS A 1 1.01 17.59 29.48
CA HIS A 1 2.34 18.22 29.47
C HIS A 1 3.24 17.43 28.53
N GLY A 2 3.86 18.09 27.55
CA GLY A 2 4.86 17.46 26.68
C GLY A 2 6.28 17.73 27.21
N THR A 3 7.17 16.76 27.05
CA THR A 3 8.61 16.91 27.26
C THR A 3 9.30 17.27 25.95
N LEU A 4 10.33 18.12 26.01
CA LEU A 4 11.13 18.48 24.85
C LEU A 4 11.94 17.26 24.38
N LEU A 5 12.01 17.09 23.06
CA LEU A 5 12.87 16.08 22.45
C LEU A 5 14.33 16.55 22.43
N PRO A 6 15.30 15.64 22.51
CA PRO A 6 16.72 15.97 22.35
C PRO A 6 17.04 16.56 20.97
N GLU A 7 17.96 17.53 20.91
CA GLU A 7 18.34 18.21 19.65
C GLU A 7 19.05 17.30 18.63
N ASN A 8 19.58 16.15 19.08
CA ASN A 8 20.26 15.17 18.24
C ASN A 8 19.33 14.07 17.71
N LEU A 9 18.01 14.22 17.85
CA LEU A 9 17.02 13.27 17.35
C LEU A 9 16.38 13.79 16.06
N HIS A 10 16.53 13.04 14.98
CA HIS A 10 15.80 13.29 13.73
C HIS A 10 14.60 12.35 13.64
N LEU A 11 13.42 12.92 13.39
CA LEU A 11 12.19 12.18 13.16
C LEU A 11 11.89 12.18 11.66
N MET A 12 11.62 11.00 11.12
CA MET A 12 11.09 10.83 9.77
C MET A 12 9.72 10.18 9.88
N ALA A 13 8.76 10.71 9.13
CA ALA A 13 7.41 10.17 9.03
C ALA A 13 7.11 9.84 7.57
N ALA A 14 6.36 8.77 7.36
CA ALA A 14 5.79 8.42 6.08
C ALA A 14 4.26 8.45 6.20
N ALA A 15 3.58 9.02 5.22
CA ALA A 15 2.13 9.07 5.15
C ALA A 15 1.67 8.43 3.83
N ASN A 16 0.55 7.73 3.88
CA ASN A 16 -0.06 7.16 2.68
C ASN A 16 -0.87 8.24 1.94
N PRO A 17 -0.93 8.19 0.60
CA PRO A 17 -1.67 9.16 -0.19
C PRO A 17 -3.19 9.04 -0.01
N TYR A 18 -3.90 10.17 -0.11
CA TYR A 18 -5.36 10.23 -0.13
C TYR A 18 -5.91 9.88 -1.52
N ARG A 19 -5.87 8.59 -1.87
CA ARG A 19 -6.40 8.12 -3.16
C ARG A 19 -7.85 7.67 -3.04
N HIS A 20 -8.72 8.21 -3.89
CA HIS A 20 -10.11 7.80 -3.97
C HIS A 20 -10.32 6.64 -4.94
N LEU A 21 -11.22 5.73 -4.58
CA LEU A 21 -11.82 4.71 -5.44
C LEU A 21 -12.74 5.41 -6.45
N HIS A 22 -12.68 5.03 -7.72
CA HIS A 22 -13.62 5.53 -8.72
C HIS A 22 -15.00 4.84 -8.54
N GLU A 23 -16.08 5.51 -8.97
CA GLU A 23 -17.46 5.00 -8.84
C GLU A 23 -17.64 3.60 -9.45
N ALA A 24 -16.94 3.27 -10.55
CA ALA A 24 -16.97 1.95 -11.17
C ALA A 24 -16.37 0.83 -10.30
N ASP A 25 -15.53 1.19 -9.33
CA ASP A 25 -14.80 0.25 -8.47
C ASP A 25 -15.67 -0.21 -7.28
N LYS A 26 -16.74 0.55 -6.99
CA LYS A 26 -17.72 0.25 -5.93
C LYS A 26 -18.54 -0.99 -6.27
N GLU A 27 -18.83 -1.25 -7.55
CA GLU A 27 -19.64 -2.40 -8.01
C GLU A 27 -18.86 -3.74 -7.99
N ALA A 28 -17.55 -3.71 -8.19
CA ALA A 28 -16.71 -4.93 -8.16
C ALA A 28 -16.54 -5.51 -6.74
N ALA A 29 -16.62 -4.67 -5.69
CA ALA A 29 -16.52 -5.09 -4.30
C ALA A 29 -17.79 -5.79 -3.76
N VAL A 30 -18.88 -5.83 -4.53
CA VAL A 30 -20.22 -6.25 -4.06
C VAL A 30 -20.42 -7.78 -4.05
N GLY A 31 -19.38 -8.58 -4.34
CA GLY A 31 -19.44 -10.04 -4.19
C GLY A 31 -19.55 -10.53 -2.74
N LEU A 32 -19.10 -9.74 -1.77
CA LEU A 32 -19.22 -9.99 -0.32
C LEU A 32 -19.38 -8.64 0.39
N ALA A 33 -20.61 -8.12 0.39
CA ALA A 33 -20.95 -6.88 1.08
C ALA A 33 -20.64 -6.98 2.59
N PHE A 34 -19.56 -6.33 3.03
CA PHE A 34 -19.26 -6.14 4.45
C PHE A 34 -20.22 -5.11 5.04
N ARG A 35 -21.41 -5.55 5.47
CA ARG A 35 -22.40 -4.70 6.15
C ARG A 35 -21.93 -4.46 7.58
N PHE A 36 -21.20 -3.37 7.82
CA PHE A 36 -21.03 -2.87 9.19
C PHE A 36 -22.29 -2.08 9.56
N ASP A 37 -22.95 -2.54 10.62
CA ASP A 37 -24.24 -2.09 11.12
C ASP A 37 -24.31 -0.56 11.27
N GLN A 38 -25.30 0.02 10.59
CA GLN A 38 -25.66 1.42 10.69
C GLN A 38 -26.62 1.58 11.88
N SER A 39 -26.09 1.72 13.09
CA SER A 39 -26.92 2.21 14.20
C SER A 39 -26.05 2.71 15.36
N THR A 40 -25.65 3.98 15.29
CA THR A 40 -25.54 4.87 16.47
C THR A 40 -25.15 6.28 16.02
N PRO A 41 -26.09 7.24 16.00
CA PRO A 41 -25.76 8.65 15.89
C PRO A 41 -25.36 9.15 17.28
N SER A 42 -24.08 9.39 17.52
CA SER A 42 -23.64 10.21 18.65
C SER A 42 -22.38 10.99 18.30
N GLU A 43 -22.64 12.24 17.90
CA GLU A 43 -21.97 13.45 18.36
C GLU A 43 -20.44 13.39 18.59
N SER A 44 -19.70 13.94 17.64
CA SER A 44 -18.90 15.17 17.86
C SER A 44 -18.10 15.54 16.62
N SER A 45 -18.32 16.77 16.14
CA SER A 45 -17.38 17.65 15.45
C SER A 45 -16.49 17.04 14.33
N GLY A 46 -16.94 17.22 13.08
CA GLY A 46 -16.05 17.44 11.92
C GLY A 46 -15.37 16.22 11.30
N THR A 47 -15.68 15.97 10.03
CA THR A 47 -14.76 15.29 9.08
C THR A 47 -14.65 13.76 9.15
N ARG A 48 -15.75 13.06 9.43
CA ARG A 48 -15.79 11.58 9.39
C ARG A 48 -16.53 10.99 8.18
N SER A 49 -16.85 11.81 7.16
CA SER A 49 -17.64 11.41 6.00
C SER A 49 -16.84 10.96 4.76
N ASP A 50 -15.59 11.39 4.59
CA ASP A 50 -14.87 11.18 3.30
C ASP A 50 -13.90 9.99 3.26
N ALA A 51 -13.61 9.35 4.40
CA ALA A 51 -12.66 8.23 4.46
C ALA A 51 -13.21 6.90 3.88
N ARG A 52 -14.48 6.85 3.45
CA ARG A 52 -15.12 5.63 2.92
C ARG A 52 -14.76 5.33 1.48
N ASP A 53 -14.44 6.37 0.72
CA ASP A 53 -14.11 6.24 -0.70
C ASP A 53 -12.59 6.24 -0.92
N LEU A 54 -11.77 6.11 0.12
CA LEU A 54 -10.31 6.04 0.00
C LEU A 54 -9.82 4.59 -0.11
N VAL A 55 -8.83 4.37 -0.98
CA VAL A 55 -8.10 3.09 -1.08
C VAL A 55 -7.38 2.77 0.22
N TYR A 56 -6.77 3.78 0.84
CA TYR A 56 -6.13 3.67 2.15
C TYR A 56 -7.01 4.29 3.22
N ARG A 57 -7.15 3.61 4.37
CA ARG A 57 -7.76 4.21 5.55
C ARG A 57 -6.77 5.16 6.21
N VAL A 58 -6.88 6.45 5.89
CA VAL A 58 -6.02 7.52 6.41
C VAL A 58 -6.86 8.62 7.05
N ASN A 59 -6.26 9.33 8.02
CA ASN A 59 -6.83 10.55 8.59
C ASN A 59 -6.22 11.77 7.89
N GLU A 60 -6.89 12.91 7.95
CA GLU A 60 -6.36 14.18 7.44
C GLU A 60 -5.06 14.57 8.15
N LEU A 61 -4.09 15.05 7.36
CA LEU A 61 -2.83 15.57 7.87
C LEU A 61 -3.05 17.01 8.35
N PRO A 62 -2.50 17.39 9.52
CA PRO A 62 -2.48 18.78 9.94
C PRO A 62 -1.80 19.68 8.89
N VAL A 63 -2.39 20.85 8.61
CA VAL A 63 -1.91 21.81 7.60
C VAL A 63 -0.43 22.19 7.80
N ALA A 64 0.04 22.22 9.04
CA ALA A 64 1.45 22.49 9.37
C ALA A 64 2.44 21.51 8.74
N PHE A 65 2.00 20.33 8.30
CA PHE A 65 2.86 19.36 7.63
C PHE A 65 2.91 19.52 6.10
N TYR A 66 2.06 20.32 5.49
CA TYR A 66 1.91 20.34 4.03
C TYR A 66 3.19 20.77 3.31
N ASP A 67 3.91 21.73 3.88
CA ASP A 67 5.20 22.22 3.36
C ASP A 67 6.37 21.25 3.60
N HIS A 68 6.14 20.16 4.34
CA HIS A 68 7.15 19.16 4.70
C HIS A 68 6.91 17.79 4.06
N ILE A 69 5.89 17.66 3.21
CA ILE A 69 5.57 16.42 2.50
C ILE A 69 6.36 16.38 1.20
N TYR A 70 6.97 15.23 0.95
CA TYR A 70 7.66 14.93 -0.31
C TYR A 70 7.07 13.67 -0.91
N ASP A 71 6.82 13.69 -2.22
CA ASP A 71 6.44 12.50 -2.97
C ASP A 71 7.71 11.74 -3.39
N PHE A 72 7.89 10.54 -2.86
CA PHE A 72 8.99 9.63 -3.23
C PHE A 72 8.76 8.96 -4.59
N GLY A 73 7.59 9.17 -5.20
CA GLY A 73 7.21 8.56 -6.44
C GLY A 73 6.86 7.08 -6.28
N ARG A 74 6.95 6.37 -7.40
CA ARG A 74 6.58 4.96 -7.51
C ARG A 74 7.79 4.11 -7.83
N LEU A 75 7.79 2.88 -7.33
CA LEU A 75 8.78 1.89 -7.70
C LEU A 75 8.63 1.58 -9.20
N CYS A 76 9.70 1.73 -9.97
CA CYS A 76 9.66 1.38 -11.39
C CYS A 76 9.70 -0.14 -11.58
N ASP A 77 9.16 -0.62 -12.70
CA ASP A 77 9.11 -2.04 -13.03
C ASP A 77 10.49 -2.72 -12.96
N GLU A 78 11.55 -2.02 -13.38
CA GLU A 78 12.92 -2.55 -13.34
C GLU A 78 13.35 -2.81 -11.89
N ALA A 79 13.20 -1.82 -11.00
CA ALA A 79 13.54 -1.97 -9.59
C ALA A 79 12.64 -3.00 -8.90
N GLU A 80 11.34 -3.05 -9.21
CA GLU A 80 10.42 -4.08 -8.69
C GLU A 80 10.90 -5.48 -9.08
N ASN A 81 11.30 -5.70 -10.34
CA ASN A 81 11.82 -7.00 -10.78
C ASN A 81 13.11 -7.38 -10.03
N THR A 82 14.02 -6.43 -9.80
CA THR A 82 15.24 -6.66 -9.02
C THR A 82 14.93 -7.03 -7.57
N TYR A 83 14.03 -6.29 -6.90
CA TYR A 83 13.64 -6.61 -5.54
C TYR A 83 12.97 -7.98 -5.42
N ILE A 84 12.07 -8.34 -6.35
CA ILE A 84 11.45 -9.67 -6.37
C ILE A 84 12.52 -10.76 -6.50
N GLU A 85 13.52 -10.55 -7.36
CA GLU A 85 14.63 -11.48 -7.50
C GLU A 85 15.41 -11.63 -6.19
N GLU A 86 15.76 -10.54 -5.51
CA GLU A 86 16.48 -10.57 -4.23
C GLU A 86 15.67 -11.24 -3.12
N ILE A 87 14.38 -10.89 -2.98
CA ILE A 87 13.49 -11.49 -1.98
C ILE A 87 13.39 -13.00 -2.20
N CYS A 88 13.18 -13.43 -3.45
CA CYS A 88 13.10 -14.86 -3.79
C CYS A 88 14.44 -15.58 -3.58
N GLN A 89 15.57 -14.97 -3.94
CA GLN A 89 16.89 -15.57 -3.71
C GLN A 89 17.20 -15.73 -2.22
N HIS A 90 16.77 -14.77 -1.39
CA HIS A 90 16.92 -14.83 0.06
C HIS A 90 15.96 -15.85 0.70
N GLY A 91 14.70 -15.90 0.26
CA GLY A 91 13.68 -16.82 0.76
C GLY A 91 13.85 -18.27 0.27
N LEU A 92 14.47 -18.47 -0.89
CA LEU A 92 14.70 -19.77 -1.53
C LEU A 92 16.20 -20.01 -1.72
N PRO A 93 16.94 -20.36 -0.64
CA PRO A 93 18.39 -20.49 -0.69
C PRO A 93 18.83 -21.64 -1.60
N ARG A 94 19.95 -21.44 -2.29
CA ARG A 94 20.51 -22.42 -3.24
C ARG A 94 20.91 -23.75 -2.62
N SER A 95 21.05 -23.83 -1.30
CA SER A 95 21.26 -25.09 -0.58
C SER A 95 20.07 -26.04 -0.71
N ASN A 96 18.87 -25.49 -0.90
CA ASN A 96 17.61 -26.23 -0.88
C ASN A 96 16.93 -26.24 -2.26
N PHE A 97 17.21 -25.22 -3.09
CA PHE A 97 16.53 -25.04 -4.37
C PHE A 97 17.53 -24.89 -5.52
N ALA A 98 17.28 -25.65 -6.59
CA ALA A 98 18.07 -25.53 -7.81
C ALA A 98 17.89 -24.14 -8.45
N SER A 99 18.96 -23.58 -9.00
CA SER A 99 18.99 -22.21 -9.51
C SER A 99 17.98 -21.95 -10.64
N ASN A 100 17.72 -22.94 -11.48
CA ASN A 100 16.70 -22.90 -12.53
C ASN A 100 15.28 -22.84 -11.94
N CYS A 101 15.01 -23.55 -10.84
CA CYS A 101 13.71 -23.52 -10.16
C CYS A 101 13.45 -22.13 -9.55
N VAL A 102 14.45 -21.54 -8.87
CA VAL A 102 14.33 -20.19 -8.30
C VAL A 102 14.12 -19.15 -9.40
N LYS A 103 14.87 -19.22 -10.51
CA LYS A 103 14.67 -18.32 -11.66
C LYS A 103 13.27 -18.42 -12.27
N TRP A 104 12.76 -19.64 -12.41
CA TRP A 104 11.40 -19.87 -12.91
C TRP A 104 10.36 -19.27 -11.95
N PHE A 105 10.53 -19.47 -10.64
CA PHE A 105 9.65 -18.92 -9.61
C PHE A 105 9.66 -17.38 -9.61
N VAL A 106 10.83 -16.76 -9.67
CA VAL A 106 10.97 -15.29 -9.82
C VAL A 106 10.19 -14.78 -11.02
N SER A 107 10.34 -15.42 -12.19
CA SER A 107 9.60 -15.02 -13.40
C SER A 107 8.09 -15.19 -13.23
N LEU A 108 7.65 -16.23 -12.53
CA LEU A 108 6.24 -16.46 -12.23
C LEU A 108 5.69 -15.33 -11.36
N VAL A 109 6.36 -14.98 -10.27
CA VAL A 109 5.94 -13.89 -9.35
C VAL A 109 5.88 -12.55 -10.09
N GLN A 110 6.93 -12.21 -10.86
CA GLN A 110 6.96 -10.98 -11.66
C GLN A 110 5.77 -10.89 -12.64
N LYS A 111 5.41 -12.00 -13.29
CA LYS A 111 4.24 -12.05 -14.18
C LYS A 111 2.93 -11.94 -13.41
N SER A 112 2.82 -12.59 -12.25
CA SER A 112 1.65 -12.51 -11.39
C SER A 112 1.40 -11.06 -10.93
N HIS A 113 2.44 -10.33 -10.53
CA HIS A 113 2.33 -8.91 -10.19
C HIS A 113 1.77 -8.11 -11.38
N ARG A 114 2.34 -8.26 -12.58
CA ARG A 114 1.86 -7.56 -13.78
C ARG A 114 0.40 -7.86 -14.10
N ILE A 115 -0.01 -9.13 -13.98
CA ILE A 115 -1.39 -9.55 -14.22
C ILE A 115 -2.33 -8.97 -13.15
N ALA A 116 -1.95 -9.03 -11.88
CA ALA A 116 -2.74 -8.46 -10.80
C ALA A 116 -2.93 -6.95 -10.97
N ARG A 117 -1.88 -6.22 -11.37
CA ARG A 117 -1.99 -4.80 -11.72
C ARG A 117 -2.92 -4.58 -12.92
N ALA A 118 -2.79 -5.38 -13.98
CA ALA A 118 -3.59 -5.24 -15.20
C ALA A 118 -5.09 -5.56 -15.02
N LEU A 119 -5.43 -6.43 -14.07
CA LEU A 119 -6.81 -6.82 -13.76
C LEU A 119 -7.44 -6.01 -12.63
N SER A 120 -6.63 -5.26 -11.88
CA SER A 120 -7.10 -4.44 -10.77
C SER A 120 -7.71 -3.14 -11.27
N VAL A 121 -8.76 -2.71 -10.59
CA VAL A 121 -9.34 -1.38 -10.73
C VAL A 121 -8.43 -0.28 -10.16
N ASP A 122 -7.58 -0.64 -9.19
CA ASP A 122 -6.44 0.17 -8.73
C ASP A 122 -5.14 -0.61 -8.95
N PRO A 123 -4.49 -0.46 -10.14
CA PRO A 123 -3.26 -1.17 -10.47
C PRO A 123 -2.11 -0.91 -9.50
N GLU A 124 -2.11 0.23 -8.83
CA GLU A 124 -0.99 0.66 -8.02
C GLU A 124 -1.01 0.04 -6.62
N SER A 125 -2.20 -0.11 -6.04
CA SER A 125 -2.39 -0.79 -4.74
C SER A 125 -2.69 -2.28 -4.87
N ALA A 126 -2.76 -2.80 -6.11
CA ALA A 126 -3.12 -4.18 -6.39
C ALA A 126 -2.17 -5.20 -5.72
N VAL A 127 -0.87 -4.91 -5.72
CA VAL A 127 0.19 -5.78 -5.21
C VAL A 127 1.36 -4.97 -4.67
N SER A 128 2.07 -5.54 -3.70
CA SER A 128 3.25 -4.98 -3.08
C SER A 128 4.35 -6.04 -2.94
N LEU A 129 5.60 -5.60 -2.75
CA LEU A 129 6.72 -6.52 -2.46
C LEU A 129 6.54 -7.31 -1.15
N ARG A 130 5.59 -6.93 -0.30
CA ARG A 130 5.24 -7.69 0.91
C ARG A 130 4.49 -8.99 0.58
N ASP A 131 3.82 -9.04 -0.57
CA ASP A 131 3.02 -10.19 -1.01
C ASP A 131 3.88 -11.30 -1.63
N VAL A 132 5.18 -11.03 -1.82
CA VAL A 132 6.21 -11.90 -2.39
C VAL A 132 6.90 -12.71 -1.29
#